data_AF-A0ABD0PZJ0-F1
#
_entry.id   AF-A0ABD0PZJ0-F1
#
_cell.length_a   1.000
_cell.length_b   1.000
_cell.length_c   1.000
_cell.angle_alpha   90.00
_cell.angle_beta   90.00
_cell.angle_gamma   90.00
#
_symmetry.space_group_name_H-M   'P 1'
#
loop_
_entity.id
_entity.type
_entity.pdbx_description
1 polymer ?
#
loop_
_entity_poly.entity_id
_entity_poly.type
_entity_poly.pdbx_seq_one_letter_code
_entity_poly.pdbx_strand_id
1 'polypeptide(L)'
;GPKVSCSTLVPTMTALFLDENLPDGTCLEPGTKFIKYWKMRNTGNISWTSDTKLKFMWGNLTLGSREQKEPGQVGVVSVAFVAPLLEGTYTSHWRLAHCGVHIVVVPNAEQKPTHCSKSL
;
A
#
# COMPACT_ATOMS: atom_id res chain seq x y z
N GLY A 1 9.64 -36.16 29.82
CA GLY A 1 10.35 -35.08 29.10
C GLY A 1 9.32 -34.09 28.56
N PRO A 2 9.62 -32.79 28.44
CA PRO A 2 8.64 -31.85 27.93
C PRO A 2 8.48 -32.07 26.42
N LYS A 3 7.24 -32.23 25.97
CA LYS A 3 6.91 -32.29 24.55
C LYS A 3 7.20 -30.92 23.95
N VAL A 4 8.20 -30.85 23.08
CA VAL A 4 8.38 -29.71 22.17
C VAL A 4 7.20 -29.76 21.21
N SER A 5 6.18 -28.96 21.50
CA SER A 5 5.08 -28.71 20.58
C SER A 5 5.66 -27.89 19.44
N CYS A 6 5.94 -28.55 18.31
CA CYS A 6 6.22 -27.86 17.06
C CYS A 6 4.92 -27.17 16.63
N SER A 7 4.75 -25.91 17.03
CA SER A 7 3.70 -25.06 16.52
C SER A 7 3.90 -24.95 15.01
N THR A 8 3.06 -25.63 14.24
CA THR A 8 2.99 -25.46 12.79
C THR A 8 2.72 -23.98 12.53
N LEU A 9 3.75 -23.24 12.15
CA LEU A 9 3.66 -21.83 11.78
C LEU A 9 2.86 -21.77 10.48
N VAL A 10 1.55 -21.54 10.60
CA VAL A 10 0.69 -21.26 9.44
C VAL A 10 1.21 -19.97 8.80
N PRO A 11 1.53 -19.95 7.50
CA PRO A 11 1.99 -18.73 6.85
C PRO A 11 0.93 -17.63 6.95
N THR A 12 1.33 -16.48 7.49
CA THR A 12 0.47 -15.32 7.73
C THR A 12 1.00 -14.14 6.93
N MET A 13 0.16 -13.62 6.04
CA MET A 13 0.47 -12.50 5.14
C MET A 13 -0.30 -11.25 5.57
N THR A 14 0.19 -10.57 6.61
CA THR A 14 -0.43 -9.36 7.16
C THR A 14 0.54 -8.19 7.17
N ALA A 15 -0.03 -6.98 7.03
CA ALA A 15 0.68 -5.72 7.16
C ALA A 15 -0.14 -4.76 8.02
N LEU A 16 0.54 -3.85 8.70
CA LEU A 16 -0.06 -2.69 9.36
C LEU A 16 0.23 -1.45 8.53
N PHE A 17 -0.80 -0.70 8.16
CA PHE A 17 -0.66 0.63 7.55
C PHE A 17 -0.20 1.62 8.64
N LEU A 18 0.79 2.45 8.33
CA LEU A 18 1.35 3.40 9.29
C LEU A 18 1.12 4.86 8.90
N ASP A 19 1.32 5.22 7.63
CA ASP A 19 1.30 6.63 7.18
C ASP A 19 1.28 6.77 5.64
N GLU A 20 1.00 7.96 5.12
CA GLU A 20 1.05 8.34 3.69
C GLU A 20 1.30 9.85 3.47
N ASN A 21 1.87 10.27 2.34
CA ASN A 21 2.19 11.70 2.08
C ASN A 21 1.08 12.55 1.44
N LEU A 22 0.14 11.94 0.73
CA LEU A 22 -0.87 12.67 -0.03
C LEU A 22 -2.24 12.17 0.41
N PRO A 23 -2.83 12.71 1.49
CA PRO A 23 -4.14 12.29 1.96
C PRO A 23 -5.20 12.40 0.85
N ASP A 24 -6.27 11.63 1.00
CA ASP A 24 -7.38 11.68 0.07
C ASP A 24 -7.95 13.11 -0.07
N GLY A 25 -8.23 13.51 -1.30
CA GLY A 25 -8.69 14.87 -1.63
C GLY A 25 -7.59 15.93 -1.79
N THR A 26 -6.32 15.53 -1.81
CA THR A 26 -5.21 16.46 -2.11
C THR A 26 -5.38 17.06 -3.51
N CYS A 27 -5.42 18.40 -3.60
CA CYS A 27 -5.44 19.13 -4.87
C CYS A 27 -4.03 19.25 -5.45
N LEU A 28 -3.87 18.92 -6.74
CA LEU A 28 -2.62 19.03 -7.48
C LEU A 28 -2.85 19.82 -8.76
N GLU A 29 -1.85 20.58 -9.20
CA GLU A 29 -1.91 21.30 -10.48
C GLU A 29 -1.88 20.31 -11.66
N PRO A 30 -2.56 20.62 -12.78
CA PRO A 30 -2.53 19.78 -13.97
C PRO A 30 -1.11 19.50 -14.47
N GLY A 31 -0.79 18.24 -14.83
CA GLY A 31 0.53 17.84 -15.30
C GLY A 31 1.60 17.64 -14.22
N THR A 32 1.27 17.89 -12.95
CA THR A 32 2.19 17.69 -11.82
C THR A 32 2.68 16.24 -11.75
N LYS A 33 3.99 16.04 -11.73
CA LYS A 33 4.60 14.73 -11.42
C LYS A 33 4.70 14.58 -9.91
N PHE A 34 4.21 13.48 -9.37
CA PHE A 34 4.27 13.23 -7.93
C PHE A 34 4.49 11.76 -7.61
N ILE A 35 4.97 11.50 -6.39
CA ILE A 35 5.14 10.14 -5.86
C ILE A 35 4.16 9.98 -4.70
N LYS A 36 3.20 9.06 -4.83
CA LYS A 36 2.37 8.62 -3.71
C LYS A 36 3.13 7.53 -2.97
N TYR A 37 3.20 7.61 -1.65
CA TYR A 37 3.73 6.53 -0.83
C TYR A 37 2.77 6.12 0.29
N TRP A 38 2.96 4.89 0.73
CA TRP A 38 2.37 4.34 1.94
C TRP A 38 3.47 3.70 2.77
N LYS A 39 3.55 4.09 4.04
CA LYS A 39 4.42 3.45 5.02
C LYS A 39 3.66 2.28 5.63
N MET A 40 4.25 1.10 5.58
CA MET A 40 3.63 -0.13 6.10
C MET A 40 4.65 -0.94 6.91
N ARG A 41 4.15 -1.72 7.87
CA ARG A 41 4.94 -2.67 8.66
C ARG A 41 4.47 -4.09 8.38
N ASN A 42 5.40 -4.99 8.11
CA ASN A 42 5.11 -6.42 8.06
C ASN A 42 4.79 -6.92 9.47
N THR A 43 3.59 -7.45 9.66
CA THR A 43 3.13 -8.07 10.91
C THR A 43 2.91 -9.57 10.76
N GLY A 44 3.15 -10.10 9.55
CA GLY A 44 3.09 -11.52 9.24
C GLY A 44 4.38 -12.25 9.61
N ASN A 45 4.41 -13.54 9.30
CA ASN A 45 5.59 -14.39 9.48
C ASN A 45 6.32 -14.69 8.17
N ILE A 46 5.81 -14.19 7.04
CA ILE A 46 6.50 -14.22 5.74
C ILE A 46 7.23 -12.90 5.55
N SER A 47 8.56 -12.95 5.52
CA SER A 47 9.39 -11.77 5.24
C SER A 47 9.08 -11.21 3.86
N TRP A 48 9.04 -9.88 3.75
CA TRP A 48 8.93 -9.24 2.44
C TRP A 48 10.25 -9.39 1.69
N THR A 49 10.16 -9.64 0.40
CA THR A 49 11.31 -9.77 -0.52
C THR A 49 11.05 -8.89 -1.75
N SER A 50 11.92 -8.98 -2.76
CA SER A 50 11.67 -8.39 -4.08
C SER A 50 10.37 -8.86 -4.75
N ASP A 51 9.73 -9.92 -4.24
CA ASP A 51 8.44 -10.42 -4.72
C ASP A 51 7.24 -9.73 -4.06
N THR A 52 7.48 -8.90 -3.04
CA THR A 52 6.46 -8.04 -2.43
C THR A 52 6.28 -6.77 -3.26
N LYS A 53 5.10 -6.59 -3.85
CA LYS A 53 4.80 -5.56 -4.85
C LYS A 53 3.43 -4.96 -4.62
N LEU A 54 3.25 -3.69 -5.00
CA LEU A 54 1.93 -3.10 -5.17
C LEU A 54 1.30 -3.59 -6.48
N LYS A 55 0.08 -4.11 -6.39
CA LYS A 55 -0.78 -4.47 -7.53
C LYS A 55 -1.87 -3.41 -7.70
N PHE A 56 -1.95 -2.86 -8.90
CA PHE A 56 -3.08 -1.99 -9.29
C PHE A 56 -4.36 -2.81 -9.28
N MET A 57 -5.43 -2.23 -8.73
CA MET A 57 -6.75 -2.86 -8.65
C MET A 57 -7.71 -2.21 -9.64
N TRP A 58 -7.89 -0.89 -9.54
CA TRP A 58 -8.78 -0.09 -10.37
C TRP A 58 -8.52 1.40 -10.12
N GLY A 59 -9.06 2.25 -11.00
CA GLY A 59 -8.92 3.71 -10.93
C GLY A 59 -8.78 4.34 -12.30
N ASN A 60 -8.93 5.66 -12.38
CA ASN A 60 -8.81 6.46 -13.60
C ASN A 60 -7.53 7.31 -13.66
N LEU A 61 -6.71 7.32 -12.61
CA LEU A 61 -5.42 7.99 -12.61
C LEU A 61 -4.36 7.17 -13.35
N THR A 62 -3.72 7.77 -14.35
CA THR A 62 -2.70 7.11 -15.18
C THR A 62 -1.32 7.14 -14.52
N LEU A 63 -0.55 6.08 -14.75
CA LEU A 63 0.81 5.93 -14.22
C LEU A 63 1.80 6.79 -15.01
N GLY A 64 2.66 7.53 -14.28
CA GLY A 64 3.73 8.32 -14.88
C GLY A 64 5.00 7.52 -15.15
N SER A 65 5.28 6.55 -14.28
CA SER A 65 6.41 5.62 -14.35
C SER A 65 6.23 4.54 -13.29
N ARG A 66 6.85 3.37 -13.47
CA ARG A 66 6.79 2.26 -12.50
C ARG A 66 8.02 2.30 -11.60
N GLU A 67 7.86 2.67 -10.33
CA GLU A 67 8.92 2.42 -9.35
C GLU A 67 8.40 1.75 -8.07
N GLN A 68 9.10 0.67 -7.70
CA GLN A 68 8.93 -0.21 -6.56
C GLN A 68 10.21 -0.15 -5.72
N LYS A 69 10.13 0.07 -4.41
CA LYS A 69 11.21 -0.19 -3.42
C LYS A 69 10.57 -0.36 -2.03
N GLU A 70 11.16 -0.93 -0.97
CA GLU A 70 12.28 -1.87 -0.75
C GLU A 70 11.79 -2.90 0.29
N PRO A 71 12.25 -4.17 0.25
CA PRO A 71 11.84 -5.18 1.23
C PRO A 71 12.56 -4.99 2.56
N GLY A 72 11.85 -4.40 3.53
CA GLY A 72 12.21 -4.37 4.95
C GLY A 72 11.01 -4.74 5.82
N GLN A 73 11.23 -4.97 7.11
CA GLN A 73 10.14 -5.30 8.05
C GLN A 73 9.24 -4.09 8.36
N VAL A 74 9.76 -2.88 8.16
CA VAL A 74 9.01 -1.64 7.96
C VAL A 74 9.51 -1.04 6.66
N GLY A 75 8.61 -0.76 5.73
CA GLY A 75 8.95 -0.29 4.39
C GLY A 75 8.02 0.81 3.91
N VAL A 76 8.53 1.63 3.00
CA VAL A 76 7.74 2.61 2.25
C VAL A 76 7.51 2.03 0.86
N VAL A 77 6.25 1.77 0.51
CA VAL A 77 5.87 1.38 -0.85
C VAL A 77 5.35 2.62 -1.58
N SER A 78 5.78 2.82 -2.82
CA SER A 78 5.45 4.03 -3.57
C SER A 78 5.07 3.75 -5.01
N VAL A 79 4.41 4.72 -5.64
CA VAL A 79 4.05 4.73 -7.07
C VAL A 79 4.19 6.16 -7.60
N ALA A 80 4.77 6.31 -8.79
CA ALA A 80 4.90 7.60 -9.47
C ALA A 80 3.73 7.86 -10.42
N PHE A 81 3.15 9.05 -10.32
CA PHE A 81 1.98 9.48 -11.08
C PHE A 81 2.23 10.82 -11.79
N VAL A 82 1.39 11.11 -12.77
CA VAL A 82 1.25 12.44 -13.36
C VAL A 82 -0.21 12.87 -13.19
N ALA A 83 -0.45 14.05 -12.63
CA ALA A 83 -1.78 14.63 -12.53
C ALA A 83 -2.33 14.88 -13.96
N PRO A 84 -3.55 14.43 -14.28
CA PRO A 84 -4.14 14.65 -15.60
C PRO A 84 -4.26 16.14 -15.95
N LEU A 85 -4.24 16.45 -17.25
CA LEU A 85 -4.39 17.83 -17.73
C LEU A 85 -5.82 18.35 -17.59
N LEU A 86 -6.81 17.45 -17.68
CA LEU A 86 -8.21 17.79 -17.49
C LEU A 86 -8.53 17.78 -16.00
N GLU A 87 -9.11 18.87 -15.51
CA GLU A 87 -9.59 18.97 -14.14
C GLU A 87 -10.60 17.86 -13.82
N GLY A 88 -10.56 17.37 -12.58
CA GLY A 88 -11.42 16.29 -12.16
C GLY A 88 -10.91 15.54 -10.94
N THR A 89 -11.64 14.47 -10.68
CA THR A 89 -11.60 13.63 -9.48
C THR A 89 -11.02 12.29 -9.94
N TYR A 90 -9.83 11.96 -9.42
CA TYR A 90 -8.98 10.87 -9.91
C TYR A 90 -8.55 9.93 -8.79
N THR A 91 -8.89 8.65 -8.96
CA THR A 91 -8.61 7.54 -8.05
C THR A 91 -7.50 6.64 -8.58
N SER A 92 -6.74 6.03 -7.66
CA SER A 92 -5.87 4.88 -7.96
C SER A 92 -5.83 3.93 -6.76
N HIS A 93 -6.39 2.73 -6.92
CA HIS A 93 -6.51 1.76 -5.84
C HIS A 93 -5.50 0.63 -6.00
N TRP A 94 -4.82 0.29 -4.90
CA TRP A 94 -3.70 -0.66 -4.90
C TRP A 94 -3.85 -1.68 -3.77
N ARG A 95 -3.29 -2.87 -3.97
CA ARG A 95 -3.09 -3.87 -2.93
C ARG A 95 -1.65 -4.31 -2.87
N LEU A 96 -1.12 -4.43 -1.65
CA LEU A 96 0.15 -5.11 -1.44
C LEU A 96 -0.03 -6.60 -1.71
N ALA A 97 0.92 -7.20 -2.41
CA ALA A 97 0.92 -8.63 -2.72
C ALA A 97 2.33 -9.19 -2.66
N HIS A 98 2.50 -10.43 -2.23
CA HIS A 98 3.77 -11.14 -2.23
C HIS A 98 3.61 -12.48 -2.96
N CYS A 99 4.52 -12.76 -3.90
CA CYS A 99 4.42 -13.91 -4.82
C CYS A 99 3.05 -14.00 -5.53
N GLY A 100 2.44 -12.84 -5.80
CA GLY A 100 1.14 -12.74 -6.45
C GLY A 100 -0.08 -12.84 -5.51
N VAL A 101 0.09 -13.27 -4.26
CA VAL A 101 -0.97 -13.38 -3.24
C VAL A 101 -1.13 -12.05 -2.51
N HIS A 102 -2.37 -11.58 -2.34
CA HIS A 102 -2.63 -10.32 -1.63
C HIS A 102 -2.33 -10.42 -0.13
N ILE A 103 -1.66 -9.39 0.39
CA ILE A 103 -1.38 -9.22 1.82
C ILE A 103 -2.58 -8.48 2.44
N VAL A 104 -3.04 -8.95 3.59
CA VAL A 104 -4.08 -8.27 4.38
C VAL A 104 -3.46 -7.07 5.08
N VAL A 105 -3.84 -5.85 4.67
CA VAL A 105 -3.39 -4.61 5.30
C VAL A 105 -4.44 -4.15 6.31
N VAL A 106 -4.03 -4.02 7.56
CA VAL A 106 -4.86 -3.55 8.67
C VAL A 106 -4.59 -2.06 8.87
N PRO A 107 -5.62 -1.19 8.98
CA PRO A 107 -5.43 0.21 9.33
C PRO A 107 -4.91 0.33 10.77
N ASN A 108 -4.01 1.28 11.03
CA ASN A 108 -3.64 1.60 12.41
C ASN A 108 -4.83 2.26 13.11
N ALA A 109 -5.20 1.78 14.30
CA ALA A 109 -6.35 2.26 15.07
C ALA A 109 -6.26 3.74 15.47
N GLU A 110 -5.06 4.33 15.41
CA GLU A 110 -4.81 5.75 15.65
C GLU A 110 -5.07 6.64 14.42
N GLN A 111 -5.18 6.05 13.21
CA GLN A 111 -5.84 6.72 12.09
C GLN A 111 -7.34 6.58 12.29
N LYS A 112 -7.93 7.60 12.93
CA LYS A 112 -9.38 7.79 13.01
C LYS A 112 -9.96 7.48 11.62
N PRO A 113 -10.94 6.56 11.48
CA PRO A 113 -11.58 6.37 10.20
C PRO A 113 -12.12 7.74 9.81
N THR A 114 -11.63 8.29 8.70
CA THR A 114 -12.32 9.38 8.01
C THR A 114 -13.62 8.76 7.52
N HIS A 115 -14.60 8.73 8.43
CA HIS A 115 -15.95 8.26 8.19
C HIS A 115 -16.62 9.30 7.31
N CYS A 116 -16.31 9.27 6.03
CA CYS A 116 -17.02 9.98 4.98
C CYS A 116 -16.91 9.09 3.76
N SER A 117 -18.01 8.42 3.41
CA SER A 117 -18.26 7.93 2.06
C SER A 117 -17.76 8.96 1.05
N LYS A 118 -16.72 8.67 0.25
CA LYS A 118 -16.23 9.46 -0.92
C LYS A 118 -15.01 8.72 -1.51
N SER A 119 -14.93 8.40 -2.80
CA SER A 119 -14.87 9.28 -3.99
C SER A 119 -13.64 10.20 -3.95
N LEU A 120 -12.51 9.71 -4.51
CA LEU A 120 -11.40 10.56 -5.01
C LEU A 120 -11.69 11.00 -6.43
#